data_AF-A0A392RD74-F1
#
_entry.id   AF-A0A392RD74-F1
#
_cell.length_a   1.000
_cell.length_b   1.000
_cell.length_c   1.000
_cell.angle_alpha   90.00
_cell.angle_beta   90.00
_cell.angle_gamma   90.00
#
_symmetry.space_group_name_H-M   'P 1'
#
loop_
_entity.id
_entity.type
_entity.pdbx_description
1 polymer ?
#
loop_
_entity_poly.entity_id
_entity_poly.type
_entity_poly.pdbx_seq_one_letter_code
_entity_poly.pdbx_strand_id
1 'polypeptide(L)'
;MILAVPLLHMVEEDKVIWSEESDGIYSVRSGYRKLLKERNPSHRPREEDAWGALWKAQAPPKTKHLLWRICKECLPTRTRLRNRYVQCPVDCPLCLSEPEEDWHMFFECEGSKDAWNIMGLNH
;
A
#
# COMPACT_ATOMS: atom_id res chain seq x y z
N MET A 1 56.94 0.96 -4.89
CA MET A 1 56.93 0.77 -6.35
C MET A 1 56.16 -0.52 -6.61
N ILE A 2 54.89 -0.43 -7.00
CA ILE A 2 54.09 -1.63 -7.30
C ILE A 2 54.49 -2.08 -8.70
N LEU A 3 55.18 -3.23 -8.78
CA LEU A 3 55.57 -3.90 -10.01
C LEU A 3 54.33 -4.57 -10.61
N ALA A 4 53.90 -4.06 -11.77
CA ALA A 4 52.92 -4.58 -12.72
C ALA A 4 51.94 -5.68 -12.23
N VAL A 5 50.66 -5.31 -12.15
CA VAL A 5 49.55 -6.29 -12.07
C VAL A 5 49.52 -7.08 -13.38
N PRO A 6 49.63 -8.42 -13.35
CA PRO A 6 49.55 -9.22 -14.56
C PRO A 6 48.16 -9.07 -15.16
N LEU A 7 48.08 -8.47 -16.35
CA LEU A 7 46.86 -8.45 -17.14
C LEU A 7 46.57 -9.90 -17.55
N LEU A 8 45.62 -10.53 -16.86
CA LEU A 8 45.07 -11.80 -17.29
C LEU A 8 44.61 -11.63 -18.75
N HIS A 9 45.09 -12.50 -19.64
CA HIS A 9 44.68 -12.56 -21.05
C HIS A 9 43.22 -13.04 -21.23
N MET A 10 42.41 -12.92 -20.18
CA MET A 10 40.98 -13.18 -20.17
C MET A 10 40.27 -11.83 -20.24
N VAL A 11 40.38 -11.17 -21.39
CA VAL A 11 39.46 -10.07 -21.71
C VAL A 11 38.14 -10.74 -22.06
N GLU A 12 37.38 -11.13 -21.04
CA GLU A 12 35.97 -11.44 -21.24
C GLU A 12 35.23 -10.14 -21.50
N GLU A 13 34.35 -10.13 -22.49
CA GLU A 13 33.46 -9.00 -22.73
C GLU A 13 32.55 -8.79 -21.52
N ASP A 14 32.30 -7.53 -21.18
CA ASP A 14 31.38 -7.15 -20.10
C ASP A 14 29.99 -7.74 -20.36
N LYS A 15 29.43 -8.39 -19.33
CA LYS A 15 28.09 -8.99 -19.37
C LYS A 15 27.18 -8.29 -18.37
N VAL A 16 25.95 -8.03 -18.79
CA VAL A 16 24.90 -7.56 -17.88
C VAL A 16 24.46 -8.73 -17.02
N ILE A 17 24.70 -8.64 -15.71
CA ILE A 17 24.28 -9.64 -14.73
C ILE A 17 23.16 -9.11 -13.86
N TRP A 18 22.16 -9.96 -13.61
CA TRP A 18 21.06 -9.62 -12.71
C TRP A 18 21.47 -9.90 -11.26
N SER A 19 21.60 -8.84 -10.45
CA SER A 19 22.15 -8.93 -9.09
C SER A 19 21.28 -9.67 -8.06
N GLU A 20 20.02 -9.98 -8.37
CA GLU A 20 19.08 -10.59 -7.40
C GLU A 20 19.03 -12.12 -7.48
N GLU A 21 19.77 -12.73 -8.41
CA GLU A 21 19.85 -14.19 -8.57
C GLU A 21 21.32 -14.61 -8.61
N SER A 22 21.64 -15.74 -8.00
CA SER A 22 23.02 -16.24 -7.90
C SER A 22 23.59 -16.74 -9.24
N ASP A 23 22.71 -17.05 -10.20
CA ASP A 23 23.09 -17.42 -11.57
C ASP A 23 23.26 -16.20 -12.49
N GLY A 24 22.94 -14.99 -11.99
CA GLY A 24 23.00 -13.75 -12.76
C GLY A 24 21.94 -13.63 -13.86
N ILE A 25 20.99 -14.57 -13.96
CA ILE A 25 19.99 -14.61 -15.04
C ILE A 25 18.73 -13.85 -14.60
N TYR A 26 18.25 -12.98 -15.49
CA TYR A 26 16.99 -12.29 -15.27
C TYR A 26 15.79 -13.23 -15.49
N SER A 27 14.79 -13.12 -14.61
CA SER A 27 13.46 -13.69 -14.84
C SER A 27 12.39 -12.67 -14.46
N VAL A 28 11.20 -12.76 -15.09
CA VAL A 28 10.05 -11.91 -14.73
C VAL A 28 9.73 -12.01 -13.23
N ARG A 29 9.89 -13.21 -12.65
CA ARG A 29 9.71 -13.46 -11.22
C ARG A 29 10.72 -12.70 -10.37
N SER A 30 11.99 -12.71 -10.72
CA SER A 30 13.05 -12.03 -9.95
C SER A 30 12.94 -10.51 -10.07
N GLY A 31 12.61 -10.00 -11.27
CA GLY A 31 12.27 -8.60 -11.50
C GLY A 31 11.09 -8.12 -10.64
N TYR A 32 9.97 -8.86 -10.66
CA TYR A 32 8.79 -8.50 -9.86
C TYR A 32 9.08 -8.53 -8.36
N ARG A 33 9.86 -9.51 -7.90
CA ARG A 33 10.28 -9.60 -6.49
C ARG A 33 11.13 -8.40 -6.06
N LYS A 34 12.04 -7.91 -6.91
CA LYS A 34 12.83 -6.70 -6.65
C LYS A 34 11.95 -5.46 -6.57
N LEU A 35 11.08 -5.27 -7.56
CA LEU A 35 10.14 -4.14 -7.61
C LEU A 35 9.20 -4.11 -6.39
N LEU A 36 8.73 -5.27 -5.93
CA LEU A 36 7.92 -5.36 -4.71
C LEU A 36 8.69 -4.92 -3.46
N LYS A 37 9.95 -5.32 -3.32
CA LYS A 37 10.82 -4.90 -2.21
C LYS A 37 11.10 -3.40 -2.24
N GLU A 38 11.36 -2.83 -3.42
CA GLU A 38 11.66 -1.41 -3.60
C GLU A 38 10.43 -0.51 -3.41
N ARG A 39 9.27 -0.95 -3.91
CA ARG A 39 7.99 -0.22 -3.76
C ARG A 39 7.50 -0.22 -2.30
N ASN A 40 7.80 -1.27 -1.54
CA ASN A 40 7.36 -1.44 -0.16
C ASN A 40 8.55 -1.88 0.73
N PRO A 41 9.44 -0.96 1.15
CA PRO A 41 10.44 -1.26 2.18
C PRO A 41 9.80 -1.66 3.53
N SER A 42 8.48 -1.46 3.64
CA SER A 42 7.61 -1.77 4.78
C SER A 42 6.84 -3.10 4.65
N HIS A 43 7.10 -3.95 3.65
CA HIS A 43 6.74 -5.39 3.74
C HIS A 43 7.61 -6.06 4.81
N ARG A 44 7.43 -5.61 6.05
CA ARG A 44 7.67 -6.41 7.24
C ARG A 44 6.75 -7.63 7.11
N PRO A 45 7.14 -8.79 7.64
CA PRO A 45 6.26 -9.95 7.81
C PRO A 45 4.97 -9.69 8.64
N ARG A 46 4.74 -8.44 9.07
CA ARG A 46 3.64 -7.99 9.93
C ARG A 46 2.27 -7.89 9.25
N GLU A 47 2.18 -7.90 7.92
CA GLU A 47 0.86 -7.83 7.27
C GLU A 47 0.02 -9.07 7.63
N GLU A 48 0.59 -10.27 7.63
CA GLU A 48 -0.14 -11.49 8.00
C GLU A 48 -0.66 -11.44 9.44
N ASP A 49 0.17 -10.94 10.38
CA ASP A 49 -0.21 -10.79 11.79
C ASP A 49 -1.31 -9.74 12.00
N ALA A 50 -1.26 -8.62 11.26
CA ALA A 50 -2.25 -7.55 11.36
C ALA A 50 -3.63 -7.99 10.84
N TRP A 51 -3.69 -8.74 9.73
CA TRP A 51 -4.95 -9.30 9.24
C TRP A 51 -5.49 -10.36 10.18
N GLY A 52 -4.62 -11.17 10.79
CA GLY A 52 -4.99 -12.12 11.82
C GLY A 52 -5.75 -11.48 12.98
N ALA A 53 -5.27 -10.33 13.48
CA ALA A 53 -5.95 -9.56 14.53
C ALA A 53 -7.33 -9.03 14.07
N LEU A 54 -7.40 -8.47 12.86
CA LEU A 54 -8.64 -7.94 12.29
C LEU A 54 -9.73 -9.03 12.17
N TRP A 55 -9.37 -10.22 11.71
CA TRP A 55 -10.32 -11.32 11.55
C TRP A 55 -10.73 -11.96 12.89
N LYS A 56 -9.85 -11.92 13.90
CA LYS A 56 -10.15 -12.37 15.28
C LYS A 56 -10.99 -11.39 16.10
N ALA A 57 -11.12 -10.13 15.68
CA ALA A 57 -11.91 -9.13 16.39
C ALA A 57 -13.36 -9.62 16.63
N GLN A 58 -13.93 -9.31 17.79
CA GLN A 58 -15.35 -9.61 18.06
C GLN A 58 -16.23 -8.52 17.43
N ALA A 59 -16.42 -8.62 16.11
CA ALA A 59 -17.23 -7.70 15.34
C ALA A 59 -18.03 -8.44 14.26
N PRO A 60 -19.16 -7.90 13.79
CA PRO A 60 -19.89 -8.46 12.66
C PRO A 60 -18.98 -8.62 11.42
N PRO A 61 -19.17 -9.67 10.61
CA PRO A 61 -18.36 -9.89 9.40
C PRO A 61 -18.33 -8.69 8.45
N LYS A 62 -19.45 -7.97 8.32
CA LYS A 62 -19.56 -6.75 7.51
C LYS A 62 -18.61 -5.65 7.99
N THR A 63 -18.50 -5.45 9.29
CA THR A 63 -17.61 -4.44 9.89
C THR A 63 -16.14 -4.80 9.68
N LYS A 64 -15.76 -6.07 9.84
CA LYS A 64 -14.39 -6.55 9.55
C LYS A 64 -14.03 -6.31 8.09
N HIS A 65 -14.96 -6.64 7.19
CA HIS A 65 -14.75 -6.43 5.76
C HIS A 65 -14.62 -4.94 5.42
N LEU A 66 -15.44 -4.08 6.03
CA LEU A 66 -15.32 -2.63 5.87
C LEU A 66 -13.94 -2.13 6.33
N LEU A 67 -13.49 -2.50 7.53
CA LEU A 67 -12.15 -2.14 8.03
C LEU A 67 -11.05 -2.64 7.10
N TRP A 68 -11.15 -3.89 6.62
CA TRP A 68 -10.17 -4.42 5.66
C TRP A 68 -10.10 -3.55 4.40
N ARG A 69 -11.24 -3.09 3.88
CA ARG A 69 -11.28 -2.20 2.71
C ARG A 69 -10.68 -0.82 2.97
N ILE A 70 -10.89 -0.27 4.17
CA ILE A 70 -10.28 1.00 4.61
C ILE A 70 -8.75 0.82 4.68
N CYS A 71 -8.27 -0.21 5.37
CA CYS A 71 -6.84 -0.48 5.52
C CYS A 71 -6.13 -0.82 4.20
N LYS A 72 -6.84 -1.36 3.21
CA LYS A 72 -6.35 -1.59 1.86
C LYS A 72 -6.57 -0.41 0.91
N GLU A 73 -7.09 0.71 1.42
CA GLU A 73 -7.35 1.93 0.65
C GLU A 73 -8.16 1.67 -0.63
N CYS A 74 -9.14 0.76 -0.54
CA CYS A 74 -9.91 0.29 -1.70
C CYS A 74 -11.40 0.68 -1.63
N LEU A 75 -11.74 1.61 -0.74
CA LEU A 75 -13.06 2.24 -0.77
C LEU A 75 -13.17 3.19 -1.96
N PRO A 76 -14.31 3.17 -2.68
CA PRO A 76 -14.53 3.99 -3.87
C PRO A 76 -14.91 5.42 -3.47
N THR A 77 -14.05 6.09 -2.71
CA THR A 77 -14.29 7.49 -2.33
C THR A 77 -14.16 8.40 -3.55
N ARG A 78 -14.84 9.55 -3.54
CA ARG A 78 -14.74 10.52 -4.64
C ARG A 78 -13.31 10.96 -4.92
N THR A 79 -12.48 11.16 -3.90
CA THR A 79 -11.05 11.46 -4.09
C THR A 79 -10.34 10.35 -4.89
N ARG A 80 -10.58 9.08 -4.56
CA ARG A 80 -9.98 7.95 -5.31
C ARG A 80 -10.56 7.79 -6.71
N LEU A 81 -11.85 8.03 -6.89
CA LEU A 81 -12.47 8.02 -8.21
C LEU A 81 -11.87 9.10 -9.10
N ARG A 82 -11.68 10.33 -8.58
CA ARG A 82 -10.99 11.41 -9.30
C ARG A 82 -9.54 11.05 -9.63
N ASN A 83 -8.81 10.41 -8.72
CA ASN A 83 -7.45 9.90 -8.99
C ASN A 83 -7.41 8.83 -10.09
N ARG A 84 -8.55 8.19 -10.39
CA ARG A 84 -8.72 7.26 -11.51
C ARG A 84 -9.41 7.90 -12.72
N TYR A 85 -9.39 9.23 -12.80
CA TYR A 85 -9.93 10.03 -13.91
C TYR A 85 -11.45 9.92 -14.09
N VAL A 86 -12.18 9.50 -13.06
CA VAL A 86 -13.65 9.59 -13.06
C VAL A 86 -14.05 11.03 -12.77
N GLN A 87 -14.91 11.58 -13.63
CA GLN A 87 -15.45 12.93 -13.47
C GLN A 87 -16.54 12.93 -12.40
N CYS A 88 -16.18 13.32 -11.18
CA CYS A 88 -17.12 13.49 -10.08
C CYS A 88 -16.70 14.66 -9.17
N PRO A 89 -17.66 15.27 -8.42
CA PRO A 89 -17.32 16.16 -7.31
C PRO A 89 -16.41 15.43 -6.33
N VAL A 90 -15.64 16.15 -5.53
CA VAL A 90 -14.80 15.52 -4.50
C VAL A 90 -15.16 15.89 -3.10
N ASP A 91 -15.97 16.92 -2.92
CA ASP A 91 -16.50 17.27 -1.62
C ASP A 91 -17.30 16.11 -1.04
N CYS A 92 -17.15 15.90 0.26
CA CYS A 92 -17.83 14.88 1.03
C CYS A 92 -19.34 15.09 0.92
N PRO A 93 -20.14 14.06 0.59
CA PRO A 93 -21.59 14.21 0.44
C PRO A 93 -22.31 14.56 1.74
N LEU A 94 -21.66 14.41 2.90
CA LEU A 94 -22.25 14.66 4.21
C LEU A 94 -22.06 16.11 4.66
N CYS A 95 -20.83 16.64 4.61
CA CYS A 95 -20.53 18.00 5.08
C CYS A 95 -20.36 19.04 3.96
N LEU A 96 -20.20 18.60 2.71
CA LEU A 96 -20.03 19.44 1.52
C LEU A 96 -18.88 20.46 1.59
N SER A 97 -17.91 20.29 2.49
CA SER A 97 -16.82 21.25 2.75
C SER A 97 -15.43 20.68 2.53
N GLU A 98 -15.20 19.43 2.93
CA GLU A 98 -13.91 18.74 2.82
C GLU A 98 -13.96 17.60 1.81
N PRO A 99 -12.83 17.17 1.23
CA PRO A 99 -12.76 16.02 0.34
C PRO A 99 -13.33 14.73 0.95
N GLU A 100 -14.02 13.92 0.15
CA GLU A 100 -14.43 12.56 0.52
C GLU A 100 -13.20 11.64 0.52
N GLU A 101 -12.56 11.55 1.68
CA GLU A 101 -11.49 10.62 1.97
C GLU A 101 -11.92 9.66 3.09
N ASP A 102 -11.31 8.48 3.19
CA ASP A 102 -11.71 7.46 4.17
C ASP A 102 -11.70 8.03 5.58
N TRP A 103 -10.61 8.71 5.96
CA TRP A 103 -10.45 9.24 7.32
C TRP A 103 -11.47 10.33 7.62
N HIS A 104 -11.64 11.28 6.70
CA HIS A 104 -12.65 12.32 6.82
C HIS A 104 -14.05 11.71 6.96
N MET A 105 -14.43 10.81 6.05
CA MET A 105 -15.75 10.21 5.98
C MET A 105 -16.11 9.43 7.25
N PHE A 106 -15.17 8.75 7.91
CA PHE A 106 -15.48 7.96 9.11
C PHE A 106 -15.29 8.70 10.43
N PHE A 107 -14.36 9.67 10.52
CA PHE A 107 -13.93 10.20 11.82
C PHE A 107 -14.01 11.72 11.96
N GLU A 108 -13.75 12.48 10.89
CA GLU A 108 -13.64 13.94 11.00
C GLU A 108 -14.90 14.67 10.55
N CYS A 109 -15.64 14.09 9.62
CA CYS A 109 -16.85 14.65 9.06
C CYS A 109 -17.90 14.91 10.16
N GLU A 110 -18.49 16.10 10.13
CA GLU A 110 -19.53 16.51 11.09
C GLU A 110 -20.72 15.55 11.07
N GLY A 111 -21.22 15.19 9.89
CA GLY A 111 -22.32 14.22 9.77
C GLY A 111 -21.99 12.83 10.35
N SER A 112 -20.72 12.43 10.30
CA SER A 112 -20.28 11.16 10.89
C SER A 112 -20.14 11.28 12.42
N LYS A 113 -19.59 12.38 12.91
CA LYS A 113 -19.56 12.70 14.35
C LYS A 113 -20.96 12.72 14.95
N ASP A 114 -21.94 13.30 14.26
CA ASP A 114 -23.34 13.27 14.68
C ASP A 114 -23.90 11.85 14.77
N ALA A 115 -23.58 10.99 13.80
CA ALA A 115 -23.98 9.59 13.87
C ALA A 115 -23.34 8.86 15.07
N TRP A 116 -22.05 9.11 15.36
CA TRP A 116 -21.38 8.56 16.55
C TRP A 116 -22.02 9.07 17.85
N ASN A 117 -22.35 10.36 17.92
CA ASN A 117 -23.06 10.99 19.04
C ASN A 117 -24.39 10.30 19.32
N ILE A 118 -25.21 10.09 18.29
CA ILE A 118 -26.52 9.42 18.41
C ILE A 118 -26.37 7.98 18.90
N MET A 119 -25.30 7.29 18.49
CA MET A 119 -25.01 5.92 18.89
C MET A 119 -24.33 5.82 20.27
N GLY A 120 -24.04 6.95 20.93
CA GLY A 120 -23.36 6.98 22.22
C GLY A 120 -21.88 6.55 22.15
N LEU A 121 -21.25 6.66 20.98
CA LEU A 121 -19.88 6.22 20.71
C LEU A 121 -18.87 7.36 20.77
N ASN A 122 -19.15 8.36 21.62
CA ASN A 122 -18.33 9.56 21.74
C ASN A 122 -16.98 9.27 22.35
N HIS A 123 -15.96 9.96 21.82
CA HIS A 123 -14.58 9.87 22.25
C HIS A 123 -14.11 11.19 22.87
#